data_AF-A0A1G9JXN5-F1
#
_entry.id   AF-A0A1G9JXN5-F1
#
_cell.length_a   1.000
_cell.length_b   1.000
_cell.length_c   1.000
_cell.angle_alpha   90.00
_cell.angle_beta   90.00
_cell.angle_gamma   90.00
#
_symmetry.space_group_name_H-M   'P 1'
#
loop_
_entity.id
_entity.type
_entity.pdbx_description
1 polymer ?
#
loop_
_entity_poly.entity_id
_entity_poly.type
_entity_poly.pdbx_seq_one_letter_code
_entity_poly.pdbx_strand_id
1 'polypeptide(L)'
;PLTSNSLNKWAAGISDTLALGLITEGIGLGLPIVALPHWNDAQGRHPAAARSVAELRAAGVALLLGDGDAPGFVPHKPRHGDVHAYPWELALDALPAS
;
A
#
# COMPACT_ATOMS: atom_id res chain seq x y z
N PRO A 1 -4.12 6.45 -3.49
CA PRO A 1 -2.70 6.01 -3.48
C PRO A 1 -2.12 5.91 -2.07
N LEU A 2 -1.39 4.83 -1.74
CA LEU A 2 -0.71 4.64 -0.45
C LEU A 2 0.74 5.14 -0.52
N THR A 3 1.06 6.22 0.19
CA THR A 3 2.43 6.75 0.26
C THR A 3 3.33 5.92 1.19
N SER A 4 4.66 6.06 1.09
CA SER A 4 5.57 5.33 1.98
C SER A 4 5.44 5.75 3.45
N ASN A 5 5.08 7.02 3.70
CA ASN A 5 4.78 7.51 5.04
C ASN A 5 3.53 6.84 5.60
N SER A 6 2.44 6.81 4.83
CA SER A 6 1.19 6.16 5.24
C SER A 6 1.37 4.66 5.46
N LEU A 7 2.14 3.97 4.59
CA LEU A 7 2.50 2.56 4.76
C LEU A 7 3.16 2.31 6.12
N ASN A 8 4.23 3.06 6.41
CA ASN A 8 5.02 2.83 7.63
C ASN A 8 4.22 3.15 8.90
N LYS A 9 3.39 4.20 8.86
CA LYS A 9 2.50 4.54 9.98
C LYS A 9 1.46 3.46 10.21
N TRP A 10 0.78 3.04 9.14
CA TRP A 10 -0.28 2.05 9.21
C TRP A 10 0.23 0.71 9.75
N ALA A 11 1.35 0.21 9.22
CA ALA A 11 1.96 -1.04 9.69
C ALA A 11 2.40 -0.97 11.16
N ALA A 12 2.69 0.22 11.69
CA ALA A 12 3.03 0.42 13.10
C ALA A 12 1.79 0.70 13.98
N GLY A 13 0.57 0.65 13.43
CA GLY A 13 -0.68 0.97 14.13
C GLY A 13 -0.88 2.48 14.40
N ILE A 14 -0.07 3.35 13.79
CA ILE A 14 -0.18 4.81 13.98
C ILE A 14 -1.34 5.34 13.12
N SER A 15 -2.38 5.83 13.79
CA SER A 15 -3.61 6.35 13.18
C SER A 15 -3.79 7.85 13.43
N ASP A 16 -2.82 8.66 13.00
CA ASP A 16 -2.82 10.11 13.19
C ASP A 16 -3.63 10.91 12.15
N THR A 17 -4.34 10.20 11.27
CA THR A 17 -5.31 10.76 10.33
C THR A 17 -6.56 9.87 10.32
N LEU A 18 -7.71 10.46 10.00
CA LEU A 18 -8.97 9.71 9.89
C LEU A 18 -8.84 8.51 8.94
N ALA A 19 -8.21 8.71 7.78
CA ALA A 19 -8.01 7.66 6.79
C ALA A 19 -7.20 6.47 7.36
N LEU A 20 -6.13 6.74 8.12
CA LEU A 20 -5.33 5.70 8.77
C LEU A 20 -6.11 4.98 9.88
N GLY A 21 -6.93 5.71 10.64
CA GLY A 21 -7.81 5.11 11.65
C GLY A 21 -8.78 4.10 11.05
N LEU A 22 -9.51 4.51 10.00
CA LEU A 22 -10.49 3.65 9.33
C LEU A 22 -9.89 2.37 8.76
N ILE A 23 -8.74 2.46 8.08
CA ILE A 23 -8.09 1.25 7.52
C ILE A 23 -7.43 0.38 8.59
N THR A 24 -7.06 0.94 9.75
CA THR A 24 -6.57 0.17 10.91
C THR A 24 -7.72 -0.59 11.57
N GLU A 25 -8.86 0.06 11.78
CA GLU A 25 -10.09 -0.60 12.26
C GLU A 25 -10.55 -1.67 11.28
N GLY A 26 -10.50 -1.40 9.97
CA GLY A 26 -10.87 -2.36 8.93
C GLY A 26 -10.11 -3.68 9.00
N ILE A 27 -8.82 -3.66 9.39
CA ILE A 27 -8.05 -4.89 9.66
C ILE A 27 -8.69 -5.66 10.82
N GLY A 28 -8.97 -5.00 11.94
CA GLY A 28 -9.58 -5.63 13.13
C GLY A 28 -11.01 -6.15 12.88
N LEU A 29 -11.73 -5.54 11.94
CA LEU A 29 -13.06 -5.95 11.51
C LEU A 29 -13.06 -7.07 10.45
N GLY A 30 -11.89 -7.48 9.96
CA GLY A 30 -11.77 -8.50 8.92
C GLY A 30 -12.31 -8.07 7.56
N LEU A 31 -12.32 -6.76 7.27
CA LEU A 31 -12.78 -6.25 5.98
C LEU A 31 -11.79 -6.57 4.87
N PRO A 32 -12.25 -6.85 3.63
CA PRO A 32 -11.35 -6.95 2.49
C PRO A 32 -10.71 -5.58 2.21
N ILE A 33 -9.39 -5.49 2.33
CA ILE A 33 -8.65 -4.24 2.09
C ILE A 33 -7.62 -4.48 0.99
N VAL A 34 -7.71 -3.69 -0.08
CA VAL A 34 -6.71 -3.62 -1.14
C VAL A 34 -5.93 -2.31 -0.99
N ALA A 35 -4.61 -2.40 -1.03
CA ALA A 35 -3.72 -1.25 -0.93
C ALA A 35 -2.79 -1.19 -2.14
N LEU A 36 -2.84 -0.08 -2.86
CA LEU A 36 -1.94 0.20 -3.98
C LEU A 36 -0.93 1.28 -3.56
N PRO A 37 0.38 0.99 -3.56
CA PRO A 37 1.44 1.95 -3.27
C PRO A 37 1.64 3.04 -4.32
N HIS A 38 2.19 4.19 -3.90
CA HIS A 38 2.74 5.22 -4.76
C HIS A 38 3.92 5.94 -4.10
N TRP A 39 5.13 5.56 -4.47
CA TRP A 39 6.38 6.16 -3.99
C TRP A 39 7.52 5.90 -4.97
N ASN A 40 8.66 6.59 -4.78
CA ASN A 40 9.86 6.35 -5.57
C ASN A 40 10.70 5.18 -5.03
N ASP A 41 11.58 4.63 -5.85
CA ASP A 41 12.45 3.50 -5.52
C ASP A 41 13.37 3.78 -4.31
N ALA A 42 13.84 5.02 -4.12
CA ALA A 42 14.65 5.40 -2.98
C ALA A 42 13.87 5.33 -1.65
N GLN A 43 12.59 5.71 -1.65
CA GLN A 43 11.70 5.49 -0.52
C GLN A 43 11.45 3.99 -0.29
N GLY A 44 11.31 3.21 -1.37
CA GLY A 44 11.14 1.76 -1.31
C GLY A 44 12.36 1.00 -0.75
N ARG A 45 13.58 1.52 -0.94
CA ARG A 45 14.82 0.95 -0.38
C ARG A 45 14.97 1.16 1.13
N HIS A 46 14.13 1.98 1.76
CA HIS A 46 14.20 2.16 3.21
C HIS A 46 13.86 0.84 3.95
N PRO A 47 14.63 0.41 4.96
CA PRO A 47 14.42 -0.89 5.63
C PRO A 47 13.04 -1.06 6.27
N ALA A 48 12.37 0.04 6.64
CA ALA A 48 11.00 -0.05 7.13
C ALA A 48 10.00 -0.47 6.04
N ALA A 49 10.20 -0.10 4.77
CA ALA A 49 9.22 -0.35 3.72
C ALA A 49 8.96 -1.85 3.53
N ALA A 50 10.01 -2.67 3.40
CA ALA A 50 9.89 -4.11 3.27
C ALA A 50 9.21 -4.76 4.50
N ARG A 51 9.56 -4.29 5.71
CA ARG A 51 8.96 -4.78 6.96
C ARG A 51 7.47 -4.41 7.06
N SER A 52 7.12 -3.17 6.74
CA SER A 52 5.74 -2.69 6.76
C SER A 52 4.87 -3.36 5.70
N VAL A 53 5.43 -3.66 4.51
CA VAL A 53 4.74 -4.46 3.49
C VAL A 53 4.46 -5.87 4.01
N ALA A 54 5.46 -6.53 4.61
CA ALA A 54 5.29 -7.87 5.15
C ALA A 54 4.24 -7.90 6.28
N GLU A 55 4.28 -6.93 7.19
CA GLU A 55 3.33 -6.81 8.31
C GLU A 55 1.88 -6.67 7.81
N LEU A 56 1.64 -5.74 6.89
CA LEU A 56 0.28 -5.52 6.36
C LEU A 56 -0.22 -6.71 5.54
N ARG A 57 0.65 -7.38 4.78
CA ARG A 57 0.31 -8.63 4.10
C ARG A 57 -0.05 -9.74 5.08
N ALA A 58 0.69 -9.86 6.19
CA ALA A 58 0.38 -10.81 7.26
C ALA A 58 -0.94 -10.49 7.96
N ALA A 59 -1.31 -9.20 8.03
CA ALA A 59 -2.60 -8.73 8.53
C ALA A 59 -3.77 -8.91 7.53
N GLY A 60 -3.54 -9.55 6.38
CA GLY A 60 -4.58 -9.84 5.38
C GLY A 60 -4.83 -8.73 4.36
N VAL A 61 -4.02 -7.68 4.33
CA VAL A 61 -4.13 -6.62 3.33
C VAL A 61 -3.59 -7.10 1.98
N ALA A 62 -4.38 -6.97 0.93
CA ALA A 62 -3.95 -7.18 -0.45
C ALA A 62 -3.10 -6.00 -0.93
N LEU A 63 -1.82 -6.03 -0.58
CA LEU A 63 -0.87 -4.96 -0.90
C LEU A 63 -0.19 -5.22 -2.26
N LEU A 64 -0.64 -4.47 -3.27
CA LEU A 64 -0.28 -4.57 -4.68
C LEU A 64 1.02 -3.81 -4.99
N LEU A 65 2.12 -4.21 -4.36
CA LEU A 65 3.47 -3.76 -4.69
C LEU A 65 4.14 -4.79 -5.59
N GLY A 66 4.42 -4.40 -6.83
CA GLY A 66 5.10 -5.26 -7.80
C GLY A 66 6.57 -5.43 -7.44
N ASP A 67 7.03 -6.67 -7.43
CA ASP A 67 8.43 -7.07 -7.19
C ASP A 67 9.10 -7.71 -8.43
N GLY A 68 8.48 -7.56 -9.60
CA GLY A 68 8.97 -8.06 -10.89
C GLY A 68 7.90 -8.83 -11.62
N ASP A 69 7.50 -9.99 -11.07
CA ASP A 69 6.57 -10.93 -11.69
C ASP A 69 5.13 -10.84 -11.14
N ALA A 70 4.94 -10.21 -9.98
CA ALA A 70 3.62 -9.98 -9.40
C ALA A 70 2.96 -8.70 -9.94
N PRO A 71 1.66 -8.72 -10.27
CA PRO A 71 0.93 -7.52 -10.67
C PRO A 71 0.88 -6.53 -9.48
N GLY A 72 1.27 -5.28 -9.73
CA GLY A 72 1.36 -4.26 -8.69
C GLY A 72 2.00 -2.97 -9.16
N PHE A 73 1.96 -1.96 -8.30
CA PHE A 73 2.69 -0.72 -8.53
C PHE A 73 4.21 -0.98 -8.46
N VAL A 74 4.94 -0.52 -9.47
CA VAL A 74 6.41 -0.57 -9.50
C VAL A 74 6.96 0.82 -9.14
N PRO A 75 7.74 0.96 -8.06
CA PRO A 75 8.34 2.23 -7.67
C PRO A 75 9.18 2.85 -8.79
N HIS A 76 8.85 4.10 -9.12
CA HIS A 76 9.52 4.91 -10.13
C HIS A 76 10.81 5.55 -9.60
N LYS A 77 11.67 6.05 -10.50
CA LYS A 77 12.85 6.83 -10.09
C LYS A 77 12.44 8.15 -9.40
N PRO A 78 13.25 8.70 -8.48
CA PRO A 78 12.90 9.95 -7.79
C PRO A 78 12.67 11.08 -8.80
N ARG A 79 11.66 11.92 -8.57
CA ARG A 79 11.23 13.04 -9.44
C ARG A 79 10.67 12.64 -10.82
N HIS A 80 10.39 11.36 -11.05
CA HIS A 80 9.79 10.85 -12.29
C HIS A 80 8.38 10.28 -12.05
N GLY A 81 7.68 10.78 -11.03
CA GLY A 81 6.37 10.26 -10.64
C GLY A 81 5.30 10.82 -11.56
N ASP A 82 4.42 9.94 -12.01
CA ASP A 82 3.23 10.32 -12.76
C ASP A 82 1.98 9.84 -12.01
N VAL A 83 1.28 10.79 -11.39
CA VAL A 83 0.04 10.51 -10.66
C VAL A 83 -1.14 10.21 -11.59
N HIS A 84 -1.06 10.63 -12.86
CA HIS A 84 -2.13 10.39 -13.83
C HIS A 84 -2.04 8.99 -14.43
N ALA A 85 -0.85 8.40 -14.48
CA ALA A 85 -0.63 6.99 -14.85
C ALA A 85 -0.91 6.00 -13.70
N TYR A 86 -1.53 6.47 -12.61
CA TYR A 86 -1.75 5.65 -11.44
C TYR A 86 -2.79 4.54 -11.70
N PRO A 87 -2.46 3.24 -11.46
CA PRO A 87 -3.27 2.14 -11.96
C PRO A 87 -4.45 1.83 -11.04
N TRP A 88 -5.44 2.72 -11.00
CA TRP A 88 -6.63 2.56 -10.15
C TRP A 88 -7.41 1.27 -10.42
N GLU A 89 -7.57 0.91 -11.68
CA GLU A 89 -8.29 -0.31 -12.09
C GLU A 89 -7.69 -1.56 -11.45
N LEU A 90 -6.36 -1.63 -11.32
CA LEU A 90 -5.69 -2.76 -10.67
C LEU A 90 -6.15 -2.96 -9.22
N ALA A 91 -6.41 -1.88 -8.49
CA ALA A 91 -6.89 -1.97 -7.11
C ALA A 91 -8.37 -2.35 -7.04
N LEU A 92 -9.18 -1.90 -8.01
CA LEU A 92 -10.60 -2.22 -8.08
C LEU A 92 -10.83 -3.68 -8.48
N ASP A 93 -10.09 -4.18 -9.46
CA ASP A 93 -10.16 -5.57 -9.93
C ASP A 93 -9.74 -6.58 -8.87
N ALA A 94 -8.91 -6.16 -7.90
CA ALA A 94 -8.45 -7.00 -6.80
C ALA A 94 -9.44 -7.09 -5.63
N LEU A 95 -10.49 -6.25 -5.59
CA LEU A 95 -11.53 -6.34 -4.57
C LEU A 95 -12.44 -7.56 -4.86
N PRO A 96 -12.92 -8.25 -3.82
CA PRO A 96 -13.90 -9.31 -4.01
C PRO A 96 -15.19 -8.74 -4.61
N ALA A 97 -15.84 -9.52 -5.48
CA ALA A 97 -17.17 -9.18 -5.97
C ALA A 97 -18.17 -9.15 -4.81
N SER A 98 -19.01 -8.11 -4.80
CA SER A 98 -20.07 -7.88 -3.80
C SER A 98 -21.18 -8.93 -3.82
#